data_AF-A0A3N7GJA9-F1
#
_entry.id   AF-A0A3N7GJA9-F1
#
_cell.length_a   1.000
_cell.length_b   1.000
_cell.length_c   1.000
_cell.angle_alpha   90.00
_cell.angle_beta   90.00
_cell.angle_gamma   90.00
#
_symmetry.space_group_name_H-M   'P 1'
#
loop_
_entity.id
_entity.type
_entity.pdbx_description
1 polymer ?
#
loop_
_entity_poly.entity_id
_entity_poly.type
_entity_poly.pdbx_seq_one_letter_code
_entity_poly.pdbx_strand_id
1 'polypeptide(L)'
;MVVLAVLAVLPRPAVAQGLDAAPVAALPAPRLAFSEAEMRLAERVAAHPGLADFYGSNGLKPVFLGAGGAPRRAALIEAVGQAASHGLPTGRYRPAVLRQLDRDGAGTVEAELRFARSFADWSHDVTGGILDPRRVEPGIKREVQRPRTGDLLRAFARAADPAAMLAGLPPQDPRYEALRQALARQSRLVAPADAPRVPEGLWREGVSDPAVAALRVRLASVGFAAPATGSPLTFDAPLAQAVAAYQQAAGLPADGVAGPRTVARLNRGTGPEAEAILVALERMRWMAGHDLNARHVWVNLPEFNARIYENGQEVFETRVVIGKANREFETPEFSETMKYMVVNPRWNVPRSITVKEYLPRLQANRHAVGHLDVVDGAGNVIPRDRIDFRKYTARTFPYRMRQKPSDDNALGQVKFMFPNPWNIYLHDTPTKHLFNQSSRAYSHGCIRVGRPVDLAHELLKGQVESPEAVFAKALKSGRETYLNLRPPVPVHLVYFTAFPDQTGQIRRFPDIYGRDALVHAALVKAGLDSAAGDE
;
A
#
# COMPACT_ATOMS: atom_id res chain seq x y z
N MET A 1 -30.66 14.62 -66.67
CA MET A 1 -29.92 14.59 -67.96
C MET A 1 -28.66 13.76 -67.78
N VAL A 2 -28.66 12.60 -68.42
CA VAL A 2 -27.56 11.91 -69.12
C VAL A 2 -26.23 11.66 -68.38
N VAL A 3 -26.13 10.41 -67.90
CA VAL A 3 -25.04 9.43 -67.90
C VAL A 3 -23.88 9.69 -68.88
N LEU A 4 -22.61 9.48 -68.47
CA LEU A 4 -21.70 8.59 -69.22
C LEU A 4 -20.47 8.15 -68.40
N ALA A 5 -20.23 6.84 -68.43
CA ALA A 5 -19.06 6.14 -67.96
C ALA A 5 -17.89 6.22 -68.97
N VAL A 6 -16.66 6.06 -68.52
CA VAL A 6 -15.55 5.63 -69.38
C VAL A 6 -14.68 4.60 -68.64
N LEU A 7 -14.56 3.43 -69.27
CA LEU A 7 -13.70 2.30 -68.91
C LEU A 7 -12.26 2.51 -69.39
N ALA A 8 -11.35 1.80 -68.72
CA ALA A 8 -9.91 1.73 -68.89
C ALA A 8 -9.40 1.25 -70.25
N VAL A 9 -8.19 1.70 -70.62
CA VAL A 9 -7.23 0.94 -71.46
C VAL A 9 -5.80 1.18 -70.95
N LEU A 10 -5.05 0.10 -70.73
CA LEU A 10 -3.64 0.03 -70.30
C LEU A 10 -2.68 0.26 -71.48
N PRO A 11 -1.44 0.75 -71.22
CA PRO A 11 -0.29 0.35 -72.02
C PRO A 11 0.74 -0.44 -71.18
N ARG A 12 1.30 -1.49 -71.81
CA ARG A 12 2.45 -2.30 -71.38
C ARG A 12 3.77 -1.70 -71.95
N PRO A 13 4.95 -2.17 -71.53
CA PRO A 13 6.03 -1.35 -71.00
C PRO A 13 7.02 -0.82 -72.06
N ALA A 14 7.59 0.35 -71.81
CA ALA A 14 8.80 0.80 -72.47
C ALA A 14 10.02 0.31 -71.67
N VAL A 15 10.94 -0.31 -72.40
CA VAL A 15 12.20 -0.89 -71.96
C VAL A 15 13.09 0.16 -71.30
N ALA A 16 13.68 -0.22 -70.17
CA ALA A 16 14.58 0.59 -69.36
C ALA A 16 15.80 1.07 -70.17
N GLN A 17 16.04 2.38 -70.16
CA GLN A 17 17.35 2.97 -70.42
C GLN A 17 17.96 3.36 -69.08
N GLY A 18 19.12 2.77 -68.79
CA GLY A 18 19.86 2.98 -67.56
C GLY A 18 20.27 4.43 -67.40
N LEU A 19 19.90 5.02 -66.27
CA LEU A 19 20.54 6.21 -65.74
C LEU A 19 21.61 5.72 -64.77
N ASP A 20 22.87 5.98 -65.11
CA ASP A 20 24.01 5.79 -64.23
C ASP A 20 23.78 6.55 -62.93
N ALA A 21 23.52 5.80 -61.85
CA ALA A 21 23.49 6.33 -60.51
C ALA A 21 24.93 6.66 -60.09
N ALA A 22 25.24 7.95 -59.95
CA ALA A 22 26.43 8.38 -59.24
C ALA A 22 26.46 7.70 -57.86
N PRO A 23 27.63 7.19 -57.40
CA PRO A 23 27.69 6.49 -56.14
C PRO A 23 27.36 7.46 -55.01
N VAL A 24 26.22 7.23 -54.36
CA VAL A 24 25.95 7.80 -53.04
C VAL A 24 27.06 7.28 -52.15
N ALA A 25 28.00 8.15 -51.77
CA ALA A 25 29.01 7.81 -50.79
C ALA A 25 28.28 7.34 -49.53
N ALA A 26 28.29 6.02 -49.30
CA ALA A 26 27.78 5.43 -48.08
C ALA A 26 28.67 5.97 -46.95
N LEU A 27 28.19 7.00 -46.24
CA LEU A 27 28.77 7.39 -44.98
C LEU A 27 28.80 6.12 -44.13
N PRO A 28 29.98 5.69 -43.63
CA PRO A 28 30.06 4.49 -42.82
C PRO A 28 29.09 4.66 -41.64
N ALA A 29 28.22 3.67 -41.44
CA ALA A 29 27.37 3.63 -40.26
C ALA A 29 28.25 3.90 -39.04
N PRO A 30 27.85 4.82 -38.13
CA PRO A 30 28.69 5.20 -37.00
C PRO A 30 29.05 3.93 -36.23
N ARG A 31 30.33 3.55 -36.27
CA ARG A 31 30.84 2.46 -35.44
C ARG A 31 30.81 2.97 -34.01
N LEU A 32 29.90 2.44 -33.22
CA LEU A 32 29.93 2.61 -31.77
C LEU A 32 31.17 1.88 -31.26
N ALA A 33 32.27 2.63 -31.11
CA ALA A 33 33.49 2.14 -30.48
C ALA A 33 33.36 2.40 -28.99
N PHE A 34 33.04 1.35 -28.23
CA PHE A 34 33.02 1.38 -26.77
C PHE A 34 34.36 0.89 -26.23
N SER A 35 34.85 1.53 -25.17
CA SER A 35 35.99 1.05 -24.39
C SER A 35 35.66 -0.27 -23.69
N GLU A 36 36.70 -1.01 -23.26
CA GLU A 36 36.52 -2.24 -22.48
C GLU A 36 35.72 -1.97 -21.18
N ALA A 37 35.94 -0.83 -20.55
CA ALA A 37 35.21 -0.41 -19.35
C ALA A 37 33.71 -0.18 -19.62
N GLU A 38 33.36 0.46 -20.74
CA GLU A 38 31.97 0.68 -21.15
C GLU A 38 31.27 -0.65 -21.50
N MET A 39 31.96 -1.55 -22.20
CA MET A 39 31.43 -2.89 -22.50
C MET A 39 31.21 -3.71 -21.22
N ARG A 40 32.16 -3.69 -20.29
CA ARG A 40 32.03 -4.34 -18.97
C ARG A 40 30.86 -3.76 -18.18
N LEU A 41 30.66 -2.45 -18.22
CA LEU A 41 29.51 -1.80 -17.59
C LEU A 41 28.19 -2.29 -18.22
N ALA A 42 28.10 -2.31 -19.55
CA ALA A 42 26.93 -2.80 -20.28
C ALA A 42 26.55 -4.24 -19.90
N GLU A 43 27.53 -5.16 -19.88
CA GLU A 43 27.33 -6.56 -19.49
C GLU A 43 26.81 -6.68 -18.06
N ARG A 44 27.36 -5.90 -17.13
CA ARG A 44 27.01 -5.96 -15.70
C ARG A 44 25.64 -5.35 -15.36
N VAL A 45 25.15 -4.41 -16.18
CA VAL A 45 23.83 -3.80 -16.00
C VAL A 45 22.73 -4.50 -16.80
N ALA A 46 23.07 -5.37 -17.77
CA ALA A 46 22.10 -6.04 -18.64
C ALA A 46 21.01 -6.82 -17.87
N ALA A 47 21.35 -7.41 -16.72
CA ALA A 47 20.41 -8.12 -15.86
C ALA A 47 19.48 -7.20 -15.03
N HIS A 48 19.69 -5.88 -15.07
CA HIS A 48 18.92 -4.88 -14.33
C HIS A 48 18.21 -3.96 -15.31
N PRO A 49 16.94 -4.22 -15.71
CA PRO A 49 16.28 -3.52 -16.81
C PRO A 49 16.32 -1.99 -16.69
N GLY A 50 16.14 -1.45 -15.48
CA GLY A 50 16.19 -0.01 -15.24
C GLY A 50 17.59 0.61 -15.41
N LEU A 51 18.65 -0.12 -15.03
CA LEU A 51 20.03 0.31 -15.23
C LEU A 51 20.44 0.14 -16.70
N ALA A 52 20.05 -0.96 -17.33
CA ALA A 52 20.27 -1.20 -18.76
C ALA A 52 19.63 -0.10 -19.62
N ASP A 53 18.38 0.29 -19.31
CA ASP A 53 17.70 1.43 -19.95
C ASP A 53 18.49 2.74 -19.79
N PHE A 54 18.95 3.05 -18.57
CA PHE A 54 19.73 4.25 -18.31
C PHE A 54 21.07 4.25 -19.07
N TYR A 55 21.94 3.26 -18.82
CA TYR A 55 23.29 3.27 -19.39
C TYR A 55 23.27 3.08 -20.91
N GLY A 56 22.35 2.29 -21.44
CA GLY A 56 22.16 2.16 -22.88
C GLY A 56 21.80 3.50 -23.54
N SER A 57 20.94 4.30 -22.91
CA SER A 57 20.54 5.62 -23.43
C SER A 57 21.55 6.74 -23.12
N ASN A 58 22.39 6.60 -22.09
CA ASN A 58 23.42 7.56 -21.70
C ASN A 58 24.79 7.32 -22.40
N GLY A 59 24.83 6.44 -23.40
CA GLY A 59 26.06 6.11 -24.13
C GLY A 59 27.10 5.40 -23.26
N LEU A 60 26.66 4.59 -22.28
CA LEU A 60 27.49 3.85 -21.33
C LEU A 60 28.43 4.74 -20.48
N LYS A 61 28.17 6.04 -20.42
CA LYS A 61 28.97 6.96 -19.61
C LYS A 61 28.68 6.78 -18.12
N PRO A 62 29.70 6.65 -17.27
CA PRO A 62 29.54 6.59 -15.82
C PRO A 62 29.01 7.93 -15.27
N VAL A 63 28.22 7.83 -14.21
CA VAL A 63 27.60 8.94 -13.48
C VAL A 63 28.13 9.09 -12.06
N PHE A 64 28.72 8.06 -11.46
CA PHE A 64 29.27 8.12 -10.12
C PHE A 64 30.80 8.26 -10.07
N LEU A 65 31.53 8.03 -11.17
CA LEU A 65 33.00 8.10 -11.15
C LEU A 65 33.58 9.54 -11.07
N GLY A 66 34.76 9.63 -10.45
CA GLY A 66 35.61 10.82 -10.45
C GLY A 66 35.04 12.04 -9.71
N ALA A 67 35.66 13.20 -9.88
CA ALA A 67 35.27 14.44 -9.19
C ALA A 67 33.84 14.90 -9.54
N GLY A 68 33.43 14.74 -10.81
CA GLY A 68 32.08 15.08 -11.26
C GLY A 68 30.98 14.15 -10.72
N GLY A 69 31.33 12.98 -10.19
CA GLY A 69 30.42 12.06 -9.51
C GLY A 69 30.28 12.33 -8.01
N ALA A 70 31.21 13.08 -7.39
CA ALA A 70 31.28 13.23 -5.93
C ALA A 70 29.99 13.79 -5.29
N PRO A 71 29.33 14.83 -5.83
CA PRO A 71 28.06 15.31 -5.27
C PRO A 71 26.95 14.25 -5.28
N ARG A 72 26.89 13.43 -6.33
CA ARG A 72 25.91 12.34 -6.46
C ARG A 72 26.21 11.19 -5.49
N ARG A 73 27.48 10.82 -5.31
CA ARG A 73 27.88 9.80 -4.33
C ARG A 73 27.56 10.24 -2.90
N ALA A 74 27.91 11.47 -2.55
CA ALA A 74 27.62 12.04 -1.23
C ALA A 74 26.11 12.06 -0.93
N ALA A 75 25.30 12.59 -1.86
CA ALA A 75 23.84 12.62 -1.75
C ALA A 75 23.25 11.22 -1.57
N LEU A 76 23.72 10.23 -2.35
CA LEU A 76 23.22 8.86 -2.23
C LEU A 76 23.61 8.21 -0.91
N ILE A 77 24.87 8.37 -0.46
CA ILE A 77 25.34 7.86 0.83
C ILE A 77 24.50 8.40 1.98
N GLU A 78 24.17 9.70 1.95
CA GLU A 78 23.31 10.34 2.93
C GLU A 78 21.90 9.75 2.88
N ALA A 79 21.28 9.70 1.70
CA ALA A 79 19.92 9.19 1.51
C ALA A 79 19.78 7.74 2.00
N VAL A 80 20.67 6.84 1.59
CA VAL A 80 20.63 5.44 2.05
C VAL A 80 20.97 5.28 3.52
N GLY A 81 21.70 6.24 4.10
CA GLY A 81 21.93 6.33 5.54
C GLY A 81 20.64 6.56 6.34
N GLN A 82 19.60 7.15 5.72
CA GLN A 82 18.30 7.38 6.34
C GLN A 82 17.34 6.19 6.23
N ALA A 83 17.74 5.07 5.62
CA ALA A 83 16.88 3.91 5.35
C ALA A 83 16.07 3.42 6.57
N ALA A 84 16.71 3.28 7.73
CA ALA A 84 16.03 2.86 8.96
C ALA A 84 14.88 3.83 9.35
N SER A 85 15.06 5.13 9.14
CA SER A 85 14.01 6.13 9.41
C SER A 85 12.79 6.00 8.50
N HIS A 86 12.97 5.38 7.33
CA HIS A 86 11.89 5.04 6.39
C HIS A 86 11.34 3.63 6.65
N GLY A 87 11.79 2.93 7.68
CA GLY A 87 11.42 1.54 7.93
C GLY A 87 11.98 0.56 6.89
N LEU A 88 13.09 0.93 6.23
CA LEU A 88 13.79 0.10 5.25
C LEU A 88 15.03 -0.54 5.88
N PRO A 89 15.41 -1.77 5.50
CA PRO A 89 16.55 -2.46 6.06
C PRO A 89 17.86 -1.83 5.56
N THR A 90 18.56 -1.08 6.41
CA THR A 90 19.78 -0.35 6.06
C THR A 90 20.85 -1.20 5.36
N GLY A 91 21.00 -2.47 5.77
CA GLY A 91 21.99 -3.40 5.20
C GLY A 91 21.85 -3.59 3.68
N ARG A 92 20.62 -3.51 3.16
CA ARG A 92 20.29 -3.67 1.74
C ARG A 92 21.03 -2.69 0.83
N TYR A 93 21.29 -1.48 1.32
CA TYR A 93 21.90 -0.41 0.52
C TYR A 93 23.41 -0.28 0.73
N ARG A 94 23.98 -1.09 1.64
CA ARG A 94 25.41 -1.18 1.97
C ARG A 94 26.11 0.19 2.17
N PRO A 95 25.57 1.10 3.01
CA PRO A 95 26.12 2.46 3.15
C PRO A 95 27.59 2.50 3.58
N ALA A 96 28.04 1.54 4.41
CA ALA A 96 29.45 1.45 4.82
C ALA A 96 30.39 1.16 3.62
N VAL A 97 29.96 0.28 2.71
CA VAL A 97 30.70 -0.03 1.47
C VAL A 97 30.72 1.17 0.55
N LEU A 98 29.61 1.88 0.38
CA LEU A 98 29.57 3.11 -0.43
C LEU A 98 30.52 4.18 0.11
N ARG A 99 30.55 4.40 1.43
CA ARG A 99 31.49 5.33 2.07
C ARG A 99 32.94 4.92 1.89
N GLN A 100 33.23 3.61 1.88
CA GLN A 100 34.58 3.11 1.63
C GLN A 100 34.98 3.38 0.18
N LEU A 101 34.14 3.01 -0.78
CA LEU A 101 34.39 3.24 -2.21
C LEU A 101 34.55 4.73 -2.56
N ASP A 102 33.77 5.60 -1.92
CA ASP A 102 33.91 7.05 -2.08
C ASP A 102 35.25 7.57 -1.54
N ARG A 103 35.68 7.10 -0.37
CA ARG A 103 37.01 7.41 0.21
C ARG A 103 38.16 6.90 -0.66
N ASP A 104 37.97 5.76 -1.31
CA ASP A 104 38.94 5.18 -2.26
C ASP A 104 38.88 5.86 -3.65
N GLY A 105 38.13 6.97 -3.78
CA GLY A 105 38.05 7.82 -4.97
C GLY A 105 37.02 7.38 -6.01
N ALA A 106 36.36 6.23 -5.81
CA ALA A 106 35.37 5.65 -6.71
C ALA A 106 35.82 5.71 -8.19
N GLY A 107 37.00 5.17 -8.48
CA GLY A 107 37.62 5.21 -9.81
C GLY A 107 37.35 3.98 -10.70
N THR A 108 36.67 2.95 -10.19
CA THR A 108 36.49 1.65 -10.88
C THR A 108 35.06 1.44 -11.38
N VAL A 109 34.89 0.63 -12.43
CA VAL A 109 33.57 0.22 -12.92
C VAL A 109 32.76 -0.49 -11.83
N GLU A 110 33.43 -1.22 -10.94
CA GLU A 110 32.82 -1.86 -9.77
C GLU A 110 32.22 -0.83 -8.80
N ALA A 111 32.90 0.31 -8.59
CA ALA A 111 32.35 1.40 -7.79
C ALA A 111 31.11 2.01 -8.46
N GLU A 112 31.18 2.31 -9.77
CA GLU A 112 30.04 2.80 -10.57
C GLU A 112 28.81 1.89 -10.40
N LEU A 113 29.01 0.59 -10.59
CA LEU A 113 27.96 -0.42 -10.47
C LEU A 113 27.40 -0.49 -9.06
N ARG A 114 28.25 -0.37 -8.03
CA ARG A 114 27.78 -0.46 -6.64
C ARG A 114 26.88 0.72 -6.29
N PHE A 115 27.27 1.95 -6.66
CA PHE A 115 26.44 3.14 -6.49
C PHE A 115 25.16 3.06 -7.32
N ALA A 116 25.24 2.66 -8.59
CA ALA A 116 24.06 2.54 -9.46
C ALA A 116 23.04 1.52 -8.95
N ARG A 117 23.49 0.36 -8.47
CA ARG A 117 22.61 -0.64 -7.84
C ARG A 117 21.99 -0.11 -6.56
N SER A 118 22.79 0.51 -5.67
CA SER A 118 22.26 1.09 -4.43
C SER A 118 21.23 2.20 -4.71
N PHE A 119 21.46 3.03 -5.73
CA PHE A 119 20.46 4.00 -6.21
C PHE A 119 19.19 3.31 -6.69
N ALA A 120 19.31 2.26 -7.52
CA ALA A 120 18.17 1.53 -8.04
C ALA A 120 17.33 0.90 -6.92
N ASP A 121 17.97 0.22 -5.97
CA ASP A 121 17.32 -0.40 -4.82
C ASP A 121 16.67 0.66 -3.92
N TRP A 122 17.41 1.71 -3.56
CA TRP A 122 16.92 2.81 -2.71
C TRP A 122 15.69 3.49 -3.32
N SER A 123 15.82 3.92 -4.57
CA SER A 123 14.76 4.66 -5.26
C SER A 123 13.54 3.80 -5.52
N HIS A 124 13.71 2.52 -5.85
CA HIS A 124 12.62 1.56 -5.96
C HIS A 124 11.88 1.41 -4.62
N ASP A 125 12.63 1.14 -3.56
CA ASP A 125 12.07 0.78 -2.26
C ASP A 125 11.45 1.98 -1.54
N VAL A 126 12.05 3.16 -1.62
CA VAL A 126 11.56 4.35 -0.92
C VAL A 126 10.32 4.95 -1.60
N THR A 127 10.18 4.80 -2.92
CA THR A 127 9.03 5.31 -3.67
C THR A 127 7.86 4.34 -3.66
N GLY A 128 8.09 3.03 -3.78
CA GLY A 128 7.03 2.04 -3.98
C GLY A 128 7.05 0.86 -3.01
N GLY A 129 7.93 0.86 -2.01
CA GLY A 129 8.07 -0.25 -1.08
C GLY A 129 8.87 -1.43 -1.67
N ILE A 130 9.39 -2.25 -0.77
CA ILE A 130 10.23 -3.42 -1.07
C ILE A 130 9.40 -4.54 -1.68
N LEU A 131 8.13 -4.64 -1.27
CA LEU A 131 7.29 -5.79 -1.55
C LEU A 131 6.42 -5.59 -2.80
N ASP A 132 6.14 -6.70 -3.49
CA ASP A 132 4.99 -6.81 -4.38
C ASP A 132 3.79 -7.28 -3.55
N PRO A 133 2.80 -6.41 -3.25
CA PRO A 133 1.74 -6.72 -2.30
C PRO A 133 0.92 -7.96 -2.68
N ARG A 134 0.66 -8.13 -4.00
CA ARG A 134 -0.13 -9.25 -4.54
C ARG A 134 0.54 -10.61 -4.33
N ARG A 135 1.88 -10.63 -4.27
CA ARG A 135 2.67 -11.86 -4.05
C ARG A 135 2.72 -12.25 -2.57
N VAL A 136 2.55 -11.29 -1.67
CA VAL A 136 2.53 -11.51 -0.22
C VAL A 136 1.17 -12.05 0.22
N GLU A 137 0.10 -11.38 -0.17
CA GLU A 137 -1.26 -11.78 0.18
C GLU A 137 -2.20 -11.53 -1.01
N PRO A 138 -2.79 -12.58 -1.62
CA PRO A 138 -3.66 -12.45 -2.78
C PRO A 138 -4.86 -11.52 -2.59
N GLY A 139 -5.33 -11.29 -1.35
CA GLY A 139 -6.39 -10.32 -1.02
C GLY A 139 -5.97 -8.86 -1.21
N ILE A 140 -4.66 -8.58 -1.31
CA ILE A 140 -4.13 -7.25 -1.61
C ILE A 140 -4.07 -7.10 -3.13
N LYS A 141 -5.09 -6.49 -3.72
CA LYS A 141 -5.27 -6.34 -5.18
C LYS A 141 -4.72 -5.04 -5.76
N ARG A 142 -3.92 -4.32 -4.98
CA ARG A 142 -3.31 -3.06 -5.36
C ARG A 142 -2.16 -3.26 -6.35
N GLU A 143 -2.11 -2.41 -7.36
CA GLU A 143 -0.94 -2.23 -8.20
C GLU A 143 -0.17 -1.01 -7.72
N VAL A 144 1.11 -1.19 -7.42
CA VAL A 144 1.95 -0.09 -6.93
C VAL A 144 2.54 0.64 -8.13
N GLN A 145 2.27 1.94 -8.22
CA GLN A 145 2.82 2.78 -9.27
C GLN A 145 4.24 3.18 -8.89
N ARG A 146 5.22 2.66 -9.63
CA ARG A 146 6.64 2.95 -9.41
C ARG A 146 7.18 3.80 -10.55
N PRO A 147 7.87 4.92 -10.28
CA PRO A 147 8.66 5.58 -11.29
C PRO A 147 9.72 4.62 -11.83
N ARG A 148 10.00 4.66 -13.14
CA ARG A 148 11.00 3.78 -13.74
C ARG A 148 12.39 4.20 -13.26
N THR A 149 13.18 3.24 -12.77
CA THR A 149 14.55 3.49 -12.29
C THR A 149 15.41 4.23 -13.31
N GLY A 150 15.28 3.92 -14.60
CA GLY A 150 16.02 4.62 -15.65
C GLY A 150 15.66 6.10 -15.77
N ASP A 151 14.37 6.45 -15.61
CA ASP A 151 13.92 7.86 -15.59
C ASP A 151 14.46 8.59 -14.36
N LEU A 152 14.40 7.94 -13.19
CA LEU A 152 14.93 8.49 -11.95
C LEU A 152 16.44 8.71 -12.03
N LEU A 153 17.20 7.76 -12.58
CA LEU A 153 18.65 7.88 -12.73
C LEU A 153 19.02 8.96 -13.75
N ARG A 154 18.25 9.13 -14.84
CA ARG A 154 18.39 10.27 -15.77
C ARG A 154 18.17 11.60 -15.07
N ALA A 155 17.11 11.72 -14.28
CA ALA A 155 16.82 12.94 -13.53
C ALA A 155 17.92 13.23 -12.49
N PHE A 156 18.34 12.22 -11.73
CA PHE A 156 19.39 12.32 -10.73
C PHE A 156 20.75 12.69 -11.34
N ALA A 157 21.12 12.11 -12.49
CA ALA A 157 22.36 12.41 -13.18
C ALA A 157 22.44 13.85 -13.72
N ARG A 158 21.30 14.50 -13.95
CA ARG A 158 21.17 15.87 -14.46
C ARG A 158 20.83 16.89 -13.37
N ALA A 159 20.54 16.46 -12.16
CA ALA A 159 20.11 17.32 -11.07
C ALA A 159 21.25 18.26 -10.67
N ALA A 160 20.95 19.57 -10.60
CA ALA A 160 21.86 20.55 -10.03
C ALA A 160 22.09 20.29 -8.53
N ASP A 161 21.04 19.84 -7.83
CA ASP A 161 21.08 19.37 -6.44
C ASP A 161 20.60 17.91 -6.37
N PRO A 162 21.53 16.94 -6.41
CA PRO A 162 21.20 15.53 -6.29
C PRO A 162 20.57 15.16 -4.93
N ALA A 163 20.91 15.88 -3.86
CA ALA A 163 20.38 15.61 -2.51
C ALA A 163 18.91 16.01 -2.42
N ALA A 164 18.56 17.20 -2.91
CA ALA A 164 17.16 17.66 -2.98
C ALA A 164 16.30 16.73 -3.86
N MET A 165 16.85 16.21 -4.97
CA MET A 165 16.15 15.25 -5.82
C MET A 165 15.81 13.96 -5.06
N LEU A 166 16.78 13.39 -4.32
CA LEU A 166 16.57 12.18 -3.52
C LEU A 166 15.60 12.42 -2.35
N ALA A 167 15.66 13.59 -1.71
CA ALA A 167 14.75 13.97 -0.62
C ALA A 167 13.28 14.07 -1.07
N GLY A 168 13.04 14.32 -2.37
CA GLY A 168 11.70 14.36 -2.97
C GLY A 168 11.12 12.99 -3.34
N LEU A 169 11.89 11.90 -3.26
CA LEU A 169 11.42 10.56 -3.65
C LEU A 169 10.44 9.89 -2.65
N PRO A 170 10.64 9.96 -1.33
CA PRO A 170 9.71 9.37 -0.38
C PRO A 170 8.30 9.99 -0.48
N PRO A 171 7.24 9.29 -0.03
CA PRO A 171 5.91 9.88 0.08
C PRO A 171 5.94 11.19 0.87
N GLN A 172 5.43 12.26 0.28
CA GLN A 172 5.36 13.60 0.89
C GLN A 172 4.09 13.80 1.75
N ASP A 173 3.37 12.72 2.02
CA ASP A 173 2.13 12.75 2.78
C ASP A 173 2.40 12.95 4.28
N PRO A 174 1.71 13.88 4.97
CA PRO A 174 1.90 14.11 6.41
C PRO A 174 1.73 12.86 7.27
N ARG A 175 0.90 11.90 6.83
CA ARG A 175 0.66 10.64 7.55
C ARG A 175 1.86 9.70 7.46
N TYR A 176 2.59 9.73 6.34
CA TYR A 176 3.86 9.01 6.20
C TYR A 176 4.91 9.57 7.16
N GLU A 177 5.02 10.89 7.25
CA GLU A 177 5.95 11.54 8.16
C GLU A 177 5.59 11.30 9.64
N ALA A 178 4.31 11.33 10.01
CA ALA A 178 3.86 10.97 11.35
C ALA A 178 4.26 9.53 11.73
N LEU A 179 4.17 8.58 10.79
CA LEU A 179 4.62 7.21 10.99
C LEU A 179 6.14 7.12 11.13
N ARG A 180 6.92 7.88 10.36
CA ARG A 180 8.39 7.93 10.50
C ARG A 180 8.80 8.46 11.86
N GLN A 181 8.16 9.52 12.33
CA GLN A 181 8.40 10.09 13.66
C GLN A 181 8.02 9.12 14.77
N ALA A 182 6.90 8.40 14.61
CA ALA A 182 6.51 7.35 15.55
C ALA A 182 7.50 6.19 15.57
N LEU A 183 7.99 5.75 14.41
CA LEU A 183 9.04 4.73 14.31
C LEU A 183 10.31 5.21 15.01
N ALA A 184 10.77 6.43 14.76
CA ALA A 184 11.96 6.99 15.39
C ALA A 184 11.84 7.02 16.92
N ARG A 185 10.66 7.36 17.46
CA ARG A 185 10.39 7.28 18.91
C ARG A 185 10.50 5.85 19.43
N GLN A 186 9.93 4.86 18.72
CA GLN A 186 10.01 3.45 19.10
C GLN A 186 11.42 2.88 19.01
N SER A 187 12.17 3.22 17.95
CA SER A 187 13.55 2.76 17.75
C SER A 187 14.51 3.26 18.82
N ARG A 188 14.30 4.46 19.38
CA ARG A 188 15.09 4.96 20.52
C ARG A 188 15.00 4.09 21.77
N LEU A 189 13.93 3.30 21.89
CA LEU A 189 13.68 2.41 23.02
C LEU A 189 14.17 0.98 22.77
N VAL A 190 14.72 0.69 21.59
CA VAL A 190 15.24 -0.63 21.23
C VAL A 190 16.75 -0.61 21.39
N ALA A 191 17.27 -1.44 22.30
CA ALA A 191 18.70 -1.55 22.50
C ALA A 191 19.39 -2.15 21.26
N PRO A 192 20.59 -1.66 20.89
CA PRO A 192 21.42 -2.27 19.87
C PRO A 192 21.63 -3.78 20.09
N ALA A 193 21.83 -4.53 19.01
CA ALA A 193 21.96 -5.98 19.08
C ALA A 193 23.21 -6.45 19.85
N ASP A 194 24.28 -5.64 19.83
CA ASP A 194 25.54 -5.81 20.53
C ASP A 194 25.48 -5.37 22.01
N ALA A 195 24.43 -4.66 22.43
CA ALA A 195 24.23 -4.35 23.84
C ALA A 195 23.98 -5.64 24.65
N PRO A 196 24.57 -5.79 25.85
CA PRO A 196 24.40 -6.98 26.67
C PRO A 196 22.92 -7.21 27.01
N ARG A 197 22.43 -8.43 26.86
CA ARG A 197 21.07 -8.79 27.31
C ARG A 197 21.03 -8.78 28.83
N VAL A 198 19.93 -8.30 29.38
CA VAL A 198 19.68 -8.35 30.82
C VAL A 198 19.15 -9.74 31.15
N PRO A 199 19.73 -10.48 32.11
CA PRO A 199 19.12 -11.72 32.60
C PRO A 199 17.68 -11.50 33.08
N GLU A 200 16.87 -12.56 33.18
CA GLU A 200 15.57 -12.44 33.82
C GLU A 200 15.73 -12.19 35.33
N GLY A 201 14.94 -11.26 35.89
CA GLY A 201 15.02 -10.92 37.31
C GLY A 201 14.05 -9.82 37.73
N LEU A 202 14.14 -9.46 39.01
CA LEU A 202 13.36 -8.41 39.65
C LEU A 202 14.27 -7.56 40.53
N TRP A 203 14.55 -6.34 40.11
CA TRP A 203 15.41 -5.42 40.87
C TRP A 203 14.66 -4.15 41.25
N ARG A 204 14.87 -3.74 42.50
CA ARG A 204 14.36 -2.51 43.11
C ARG A 204 15.46 -1.91 43.97
N GLU A 205 15.25 -0.68 44.42
CA GLU A 205 16.23 0.05 45.21
C GLU A 205 16.76 -0.77 46.39
N GLY A 206 18.09 -0.79 46.53
CA GLY A 206 18.82 -1.52 47.58
C GLY A 206 19.25 -2.95 47.22
N VAL A 207 18.75 -3.54 46.13
CA VAL A 207 19.16 -4.88 45.69
C VAL A 207 20.54 -4.83 45.02
N SER A 208 21.44 -5.74 45.39
CA SER A 208 22.73 -5.93 44.70
C SER A 208 22.77 -7.27 43.98
N ASP A 209 23.06 -7.25 42.68
CA ASP A 209 23.04 -8.41 41.79
C ASP A 209 23.97 -8.14 40.59
N PRO A 210 24.84 -9.10 40.18
CA PRO A 210 25.67 -8.98 38.98
C PRO A 210 24.91 -8.56 37.71
N ALA A 211 23.64 -8.96 37.58
CA ALA A 211 22.79 -8.61 36.43
C ALA A 211 22.47 -7.11 36.33
N VAL A 212 22.60 -6.34 37.42
CA VAL A 212 22.36 -4.89 37.43
C VAL A 212 23.35 -4.15 36.52
N ALA A 213 24.58 -4.64 36.37
CA ALA A 213 25.54 -4.07 35.44
C ALA A 213 25.06 -4.16 33.98
N ALA A 214 24.54 -5.32 33.57
CA ALA A 214 23.96 -5.50 32.24
C ALA A 214 22.72 -4.61 32.04
N LEU A 215 21.86 -4.49 33.07
CA LEU A 215 20.71 -3.59 33.06
C LEU A 215 21.12 -2.13 32.82
N ARG A 216 22.15 -1.63 33.53
CA ARG A 216 22.65 -0.25 33.36
C ARG A 216 23.19 -0.01 31.96
N VAL A 217 24.03 -0.90 31.44
CA VAL A 217 24.60 -0.76 30.08
C VAL A 217 23.49 -0.77 29.04
N ARG A 218 22.53 -1.69 29.16
CA ARG A 218 21.43 -1.79 28.19
C ARG A 218 20.51 -0.56 28.25
N LEU A 219 20.14 -0.08 29.44
CA LEU A 219 19.36 1.16 29.60
C LEU A 219 20.11 2.40 29.07
N ALA A 220 21.42 2.50 29.33
CA ALA A 220 22.23 3.57 28.79
C ALA A 220 22.27 3.55 27.26
N SER A 221 22.31 2.37 26.63
CA SER A 221 22.29 2.23 25.17
C SER A 221 21.01 2.75 24.50
N VAL A 222 19.92 2.90 25.26
CA VAL A 222 18.64 3.47 24.81
C VAL A 222 18.36 4.86 25.39
N GLY A 223 19.39 5.53 25.91
CA GLY A 223 19.31 6.92 26.38
C GLY A 223 18.83 7.11 27.82
N PHE A 224 18.69 6.04 28.60
CA PHE A 224 18.31 6.08 30.02
C PHE A 224 19.51 5.75 30.91
N ALA A 225 20.60 6.48 30.71
CA ALA A 225 21.83 6.27 31.47
C ALA A 225 21.65 6.67 32.94
N ALA A 226 21.98 5.76 33.84
CA ALA A 226 22.10 6.02 35.27
C ALA A 226 23.51 5.62 35.72
N PRO A 227 24.46 6.58 35.82
CA PRO A 227 25.74 6.33 36.46
C PRO A 227 25.53 5.80 37.88
N ALA A 228 26.29 4.79 38.28
CA ALA A 228 26.19 4.24 39.63
C ALA A 228 26.74 5.25 40.65
N THR A 229 26.05 5.43 41.78
CA THR A 229 26.56 6.27 42.90
C THR A 229 27.49 5.51 43.82
N GLY A 230 27.51 4.18 43.72
CA GLY A 230 28.40 3.28 44.44
C GLY A 230 28.77 2.07 43.59
N SER A 231 28.51 0.85 44.09
CA SER A 231 28.74 -0.37 43.31
C SER A 231 27.86 -0.40 42.05
N PRO A 232 28.43 -0.67 40.86
CA PRO A 232 27.65 -0.80 39.63
C PRO A 232 26.68 -2.01 39.65
N LEU A 233 26.85 -2.91 40.62
CA LEU A 233 26.00 -4.08 40.84
C LEU A 233 24.79 -3.76 41.73
N THR A 234 24.74 -2.59 42.34
CA THR A 234 23.63 -2.18 43.21
C THR A 234 22.59 -1.41 42.41
N PHE A 235 21.32 -1.73 42.61
CA PHE A 235 20.19 -0.99 42.10
C PHE A 235 19.93 0.20 43.03
N ASP A 236 20.46 1.37 42.66
CA ASP A 236 20.39 2.61 43.44
C ASP A 236 19.23 3.51 42.99
N ALA A 237 18.98 4.59 43.74
CA ALA A 237 17.90 5.53 43.44
C ALA A 237 18.00 6.14 42.02
N PRO A 238 19.19 6.52 41.49
CA PRO A 238 19.30 6.96 40.10
C PRO A 238 18.90 5.89 39.08
N LEU A 239 19.24 4.61 39.31
CA LEU A 239 18.78 3.54 38.44
C LEU A 239 17.26 3.35 38.52
N ALA A 240 16.66 3.45 39.72
CA ALA A 240 15.21 3.40 39.88
C ALA A 240 14.50 4.50 39.08
N GLN A 241 15.02 5.73 39.11
CA GLN A 241 14.50 6.85 38.33
C GLN A 241 14.66 6.63 36.81
N ALA A 242 15.81 6.14 36.35
CA ALA A 242 16.02 5.83 34.95
C ALA A 242 15.10 4.70 34.45
N VAL A 243 14.87 3.68 35.28
CA VAL A 243 13.90 2.61 35.00
C VAL A 243 12.47 3.18 34.90
N ALA A 244 12.08 4.05 35.82
CA ALA A 244 10.76 4.70 35.77
C ALA A 244 10.57 5.56 34.51
N ALA A 245 11.59 6.34 34.14
CA ALA A 245 11.58 7.13 32.91
C ALA A 245 11.49 6.26 31.65
N TYR A 246 12.23 5.15 31.61
CA TYR A 246 12.14 4.18 30.52
C TYR A 246 10.76 3.53 30.46
N GLN A 247 10.20 3.12 31.61
CA GLN A 247 8.87 2.53 31.68
C GLN A 247 7.81 3.50 31.15
N GLN A 248 7.85 4.77 31.56
CA GLN A 248 6.96 5.81 31.04
C GLN A 248 7.08 5.94 29.52
N ALA A 249 8.31 6.01 28.99
CA ALA A 249 8.54 6.11 27.56
C ALA A 249 8.09 4.85 26.79
N ALA A 250 8.22 3.68 27.39
CA ALA A 250 7.85 2.38 26.83
C ALA A 250 6.37 2.02 27.04
N GLY A 251 5.56 2.89 27.65
CA GLY A 251 4.15 2.65 27.94
C GLY A 251 3.90 1.59 29.01
N LEU A 252 4.84 1.38 29.92
CA LEU A 252 4.75 0.51 31.09
C LEU A 252 4.39 1.34 32.34
N PRO A 253 3.83 0.73 33.40
CA PRO A 253 3.72 1.38 34.69
C PRO A 253 5.11 1.85 35.18
N ALA A 254 5.24 3.15 35.47
CA ALA A 254 6.51 3.78 35.85
C ALA A 254 6.77 3.65 37.36
N ASP A 255 6.91 2.42 37.84
CA ASP A 255 7.14 2.08 39.25
C ASP A 255 8.61 2.10 39.67
N GLY A 256 9.54 2.27 38.73
CA GLY A 256 10.99 2.26 38.99
C GLY A 256 11.55 0.88 39.31
N VAL A 257 10.75 -0.19 39.16
CA VAL A 257 11.13 -1.57 39.42
C VAL A 257 11.44 -2.29 38.11
N ALA A 258 12.65 -2.81 37.98
CA ALA A 258 13.04 -3.62 36.83
C ALA A 258 12.56 -5.07 37.02
N GLY A 259 11.25 -5.29 36.83
CA GLY A 259 10.64 -6.62 36.85
C GLY A 259 10.54 -7.29 35.46
N PRO A 260 9.95 -8.49 35.38
CA PRO A 260 9.92 -9.30 34.15
C PRO A 260 9.38 -8.57 32.92
N ARG A 261 8.38 -7.70 33.06
CA ARG A 261 7.83 -6.91 31.94
C ARG A 261 8.82 -5.87 31.42
N THR A 262 9.49 -5.15 32.33
CA THR A 262 10.51 -4.15 31.99
C THR A 262 11.71 -4.82 31.30
N VAL A 263 12.20 -5.92 31.88
CA VAL A 263 13.33 -6.71 31.37
C VAL A 263 13.01 -7.29 29.99
N ALA A 264 11.83 -7.93 29.84
CA ALA A 264 11.39 -8.46 28.56
C ALA A 264 11.30 -7.36 27.49
N ARG A 265 10.79 -6.17 27.85
CA ARG A 265 10.70 -5.04 26.91
C ARG A 265 12.09 -4.52 26.50
N LEU A 266 13.04 -4.41 27.44
CA LEU A 266 14.43 -4.00 27.17
C LEU A 266 15.19 -5.02 26.31
N ASN A 267 14.94 -6.30 26.52
CA ASN A 267 15.57 -7.39 25.77
C ASN A 267 14.90 -7.70 24.43
N ARG A 268 13.71 -7.17 24.19
CA ARG A 268 12.99 -7.35 22.92
C ARG A 268 13.60 -6.46 21.84
N GLY A 269 13.59 -6.95 20.60
CA GLY A 269 13.80 -6.11 19.43
C GLY A 269 12.62 -5.15 19.19
N THR A 270 12.37 -4.80 17.94
CA THR A 270 11.17 -4.05 17.56
C THR A 270 9.91 -4.74 18.10
N GLY A 271 9.15 -4.06 18.96
CA GLY A 271 7.90 -4.60 19.53
C GLY A 271 6.75 -4.53 18.52
N PRO A 272 5.57 -5.09 18.84
CA PRO A 272 4.43 -5.18 17.91
C PRO A 272 3.96 -3.81 17.38
N GLU A 273 4.21 -2.74 18.13
CA GLU A 273 3.93 -1.38 17.70
C GLU A 273 4.87 -0.94 16.57
N ALA A 274 6.18 -1.18 16.72
CA ALA A 274 7.14 -0.87 15.67
C ALA A 274 6.89 -1.75 14.43
N GLU A 275 6.55 -3.03 14.60
CA GLU A 275 6.18 -3.93 13.50
C GLU A 275 4.99 -3.38 12.70
N ALA A 276 3.92 -2.96 13.38
CA ALA A 276 2.75 -2.36 12.74
C ALA A 276 3.07 -1.03 12.03
N ILE A 277 3.95 -0.19 12.62
CA ILE A 277 4.41 1.06 11.99
C ILE A 277 5.27 0.76 10.74
N LEU A 278 6.15 -0.24 10.78
CA LEU A 278 6.95 -0.66 9.62
C LEU A 278 6.04 -1.11 8.47
N VAL A 279 5.02 -1.93 8.77
CA VAL A 279 4.02 -2.34 7.78
C VAL A 279 3.22 -1.14 7.26
N ALA A 280 2.83 -0.20 8.12
CA ALA A 280 2.14 1.01 7.70
C ALA A 280 3.00 1.90 6.78
N LEU A 281 4.30 2.06 7.06
CA LEU A 281 5.22 2.79 6.19
C LEU A 281 5.33 2.13 4.81
N GLU A 282 5.40 0.79 4.77
CA GLU A 282 5.40 0.03 3.52
C GLU A 282 4.10 0.23 2.73
N ARG A 283 2.95 0.14 3.40
CA ARG A 283 1.63 0.36 2.79
C ARG A 283 1.43 1.79 2.29
N MET A 284 1.97 2.79 2.99
CA MET A 284 1.95 4.18 2.52
C MET A 284 2.74 4.36 1.22
N ARG A 285 3.87 3.65 1.05
CA ARG A 285 4.60 3.65 -0.23
C ARG A 285 3.82 2.98 -1.36
N TRP A 286 2.99 1.98 -1.06
CA TRP A 286 2.09 1.40 -2.07
C TRP A 286 1.02 2.38 -2.56
N MET A 287 0.78 3.47 -1.83
CA MET A 287 -0.12 4.54 -2.25
C MET A 287 0.54 5.58 -3.16
N ALA A 288 1.84 5.44 -3.46
CA ALA A 288 2.52 6.32 -4.39
C ALA A 288 1.81 6.38 -5.75
N GLY A 289 1.80 7.57 -6.35
CA GLY A 289 1.06 7.86 -7.58
C GLY A 289 -0.42 8.24 -7.38
N HIS A 290 -0.95 8.12 -6.16
CA HIS A 290 -2.25 8.68 -5.80
C HIS A 290 -2.09 10.05 -5.14
N ASP A 291 -2.86 11.04 -5.58
CA ASP A 291 -2.99 12.31 -4.88
C ASP A 291 -3.94 12.13 -3.69
N LEU A 292 -3.36 11.90 -2.52
CA LEU A 292 -4.12 11.72 -1.28
C LEU A 292 -4.50 13.05 -0.61
N ASN A 293 -4.15 14.20 -1.21
CA ASN A 293 -4.67 15.50 -0.79
C ASN A 293 -5.92 15.87 -1.59
N ALA A 294 -6.06 15.39 -2.83
CA ALA A 294 -7.27 15.55 -3.63
C ALA A 294 -8.49 14.86 -2.99
N ARG A 295 -9.69 15.24 -3.45
CA ARG A 295 -10.94 14.69 -2.95
C ARG A 295 -11.02 13.18 -3.21
N HIS A 296 -11.10 12.36 -2.16
CA HIS A 296 -11.21 10.91 -2.28
C HIS A 296 -11.94 10.26 -1.10
N VAL A 297 -12.46 9.06 -1.33
CA VAL A 297 -13.01 8.19 -0.28
C VAL A 297 -11.93 7.26 0.23
N TRP A 298 -11.71 7.24 1.53
CA TRP A 298 -10.73 6.39 2.22
C TRP A 298 -11.46 5.41 3.15
N VAL A 299 -11.40 4.12 2.85
CA VAL A 299 -12.00 3.08 3.69
C VAL A 299 -10.90 2.25 4.33
N ASN A 300 -10.68 2.46 5.63
CA ASN A 300 -9.71 1.68 6.40
C ASN A 300 -10.40 0.46 7.01
N LEU A 301 -10.13 -0.72 6.45
CA LEU A 301 -10.86 -1.95 6.77
C LEU A 301 -10.73 -2.35 8.25
N PRO A 302 -9.52 -2.42 8.86
CA PRO A 302 -9.37 -2.73 10.30
C PRO A 302 -10.03 -1.73 11.24
N GLU A 303 -10.12 -0.46 10.83
CA GLU A 303 -10.76 0.59 11.61
C GLU A 303 -12.30 0.54 11.50
N PHE A 304 -12.80 -0.13 10.45
CA PHE A 304 -14.21 -0.18 10.10
C PHE A 304 -14.84 1.22 9.92
N ASN A 305 -14.08 2.18 9.36
CA ASN A 305 -14.56 3.52 9.01
C ASN A 305 -14.25 3.85 7.55
N ALA A 306 -15.14 4.63 6.94
CA ALA A 306 -14.95 5.31 5.66
C ALA A 306 -14.93 6.82 5.90
N ARG A 307 -14.05 7.52 5.20
CA ARG A 307 -13.91 8.98 5.26
C ARG A 307 -13.89 9.57 3.87
N ILE A 308 -14.27 10.84 3.75
CA ILE A 308 -13.92 11.67 2.60
C ILE A 308 -12.83 12.63 3.06
N TYR A 309 -11.72 12.61 2.35
CA TYR A 309 -10.70 13.65 2.45
C TYR A 309 -10.84 14.62 1.30
N GLU A 310 -10.56 15.90 1.54
CA GLU A 310 -10.47 16.96 0.56
C GLU A 310 -9.46 18.00 1.04
N ASN A 311 -8.53 18.39 0.17
CA ASN A 311 -7.40 19.28 0.51
C ASN A 311 -6.59 18.78 1.72
N GLY A 312 -6.42 17.46 1.82
CA GLY A 312 -5.74 16.80 2.93
C GLY A 312 -6.52 16.78 4.26
N GLN A 313 -7.74 17.32 4.30
CA GLN A 313 -8.58 17.39 5.49
C GLN A 313 -9.74 16.41 5.42
N GLU A 314 -10.11 15.82 6.55
CA GLU A 314 -11.31 14.99 6.66
C GLU A 314 -12.56 15.88 6.67
N VAL A 315 -13.45 15.71 5.69
CA VAL A 315 -14.70 16.47 5.57
C VAL A 315 -15.94 15.65 5.91
N PHE A 316 -15.81 14.32 5.96
CA PHE A 316 -16.89 13.41 6.32
C PHE A 316 -16.34 12.08 6.85
N GLU A 317 -17.05 11.47 7.79
CA GLU A 317 -16.75 10.15 8.33
C GLU A 317 -18.03 9.31 8.49
N THR A 318 -17.94 8.00 8.27
CA THR A 318 -19.00 7.07 8.64
C THR A 318 -18.42 5.72 9.02
N ARG A 319 -19.08 5.06 9.96
CA ARG A 319 -18.80 3.65 10.27
C ARG A 319 -19.20 2.77 9.09
N VAL A 320 -18.47 1.69 8.90
CA VAL A 320 -18.75 0.67 7.88
C VAL A 320 -18.81 -0.73 8.47
N VAL A 321 -19.45 -1.65 7.74
CA VAL A 321 -19.38 -3.11 7.94
C VAL A 321 -18.69 -3.70 6.71
N ILE A 322 -17.65 -4.49 6.93
CA ILE A 322 -16.82 -5.10 5.89
C ILE A 322 -17.06 -6.62 5.83
N GLY A 323 -16.35 -7.27 4.92
CA GLY A 323 -16.32 -8.71 4.76
C GLY A 323 -15.99 -9.48 6.03
N LYS A 324 -16.53 -10.69 6.18
CA LYS A 324 -16.18 -11.57 7.31
C LYS A 324 -14.69 -11.90 7.29
N ALA A 325 -14.13 -12.14 8.48
CA ALA A 325 -12.77 -12.64 8.67
C ALA A 325 -12.68 -14.13 8.35
N ASN A 326 -12.97 -14.47 7.09
CA ASN A 326 -12.69 -15.77 6.51
C ASN A 326 -12.34 -15.57 5.04
N ARG A 327 -11.50 -16.44 4.52
CA ARG A 327 -10.86 -16.29 3.20
C ARG A 327 -11.84 -16.12 2.03
N GLU A 328 -13.09 -16.57 2.17
CA GLU A 328 -14.09 -16.43 1.12
C GLU A 328 -14.69 -15.02 1.03
N PHE A 329 -14.83 -14.34 2.17
CA PHE A 329 -15.62 -13.12 2.28
C PHE A 329 -14.84 -11.88 2.69
N GLU A 330 -13.52 -11.96 2.84
CA GLU A 330 -12.71 -10.78 3.15
C GLU A 330 -12.91 -9.69 2.08
N THR A 331 -12.98 -8.44 2.53
CA THR A 331 -12.93 -7.31 1.61
C THR A 331 -11.50 -7.18 1.08
N PRO A 332 -11.26 -7.19 -0.25
CA PRO A 332 -9.93 -7.00 -0.80
C PRO A 332 -9.48 -5.54 -0.69
N GLU A 333 -8.17 -5.31 -0.71
CA GLU A 333 -7.58 -3.97 -0.77
C GLU A 333 -7.29 -3.57 -2.21
N PHE A 334 -7.74 -2.40 -2.63
CA PHE A 334 -7.47 -1.87 -3.96
C PHE A 334 -7.82 -0.39 -4.05
N SER A 335 -7.60 0.20 -5.23
CA SER A 335 -8.06 1.55 -5.52
C SER A 335 -8.75 1.61 -6.86
N GLU A 336 -9.89 2.28 -6.89
CA GLU A 336 -10.72 2.44 -8.06
C GLU A 336 -11.45 3.77 -8.00
N THR A 337 -12.11 4.15 -9.09
CA THR A 337 -12.80 5.44 -9.16
C THR A 337 -14.31 5.27 -9.08
N MET A 338 -14.95 5.94 -8.12
CA MET A 338 -16.41 6.00 -8.01
C MET A 338 -17.00 6.88 -9.10
N LYS A 339 -17.82 6.28 -9.95
CA LYS A 339 -18.37 6.93 -11.14
C LYS A 339 -19.80 7.42 -10.93
N TYR A 340 -20.59 6.73 -10.12
CA TYR A 340 -21.99 7.05 -9.89
C TYR A 340 -22.51 6.36 -8.63
N MET A 341 -23.64 6.84 -8.14
CA MET A 341 -24.47 6.14 -7.16
C MET A 341 -25.82 5.76 -7.78
N VAL A 342 -26.46 4.75 -7.22
CA VAL A 342 -27.77 4.29 -7.65
C VAL A 342 -28.70 4.35 -6.45
N VAL A 343 -29.69 5.24 -6.52
CA VAL A 343 -30.75 5.41 -5.53
C VAL A 343 -31.88 4.45 -5.86
N ASN A 344 -32.54 3.90 -4.82
CA ASN A 344 -33.52 2.82 -4.93
C ASN A 344 -32.97 1.62 -5.75
N PRO A 345 -31.81 1.06 -5.39
CA PRO A 345 -31.18 0.02 -6.18
C PRO A 345 -31.98 -1.28 -6.15
N ARG A 346 -32.09 -1.95 -7.30
CA ARG A 346 -32.39 -3.38 -7.28
C ARG A 346 -31.14 -4.14 -6.83
N TRP A 347 -31.32 -5.22 -6.08
CA TRP A 347 -30.24 -6.12 -5.74
C TRP A 347 -30.25 -7.33 -6.67
N ASN A 348 -29.23 -7.46 -7.51
CA ASN A 348 -28.97 -8.72 -8.20
C ASN A 348 -28.10 -9.56 -7.29
N VAL A 349 -28.65 -10.66 -6.78
CA VAL A 349 -27.97 -11.52 -5.81
C VAL A 349 -26.75 -12.15 -6.48
N PRO A 350 -25.54 -12.00 -5.92
CA PRO A 350 -24.35 -12.68 -6.41
C PRO A 350 -24.57 -14.18 -6.57
N ARG A 351 -23.94 -14.77 -7.59
CA ARG A 351 -24.08 -16.21 -7.88
C ARG A 351 -23.72 -17.07 -6.68
N SER A 352 -22.64 -16.72 -5.96
CA SER A 352 -22.20 -17.43 -4.76
C SER A 352 -23.29 -17.49 -3.68
N ILE A 353 -23.91 -16.36 -3.34
CA ILE A 353 -25.01 -16.29 -2.36
C ILE A 353 -26.23 -17.08 -2.88
N THR A 354 -26.57 -16.90 -4.16
CA THR A 354 -27.70 -17.61 -4.80
C THR A 354 -27.59 -19.12 -4.61
N VAL A 355 -26.41 -19.71 -4.85
CA VAL A 355 -26.25 -21.17 -4.81
C VAL A 355 -25.84 -21.72 -3.45
N LYS A 356 -25.16 -20.95 -2.61
CA LYS A 356 -24.67 -21.41 -1.30
C LYS A 356 -25.68 -21.17 -0.18
N GLU A 357 -26.46 -20.10 -0.26
CA GLU A 357 -27.40 -19.72 0.81
C GLU A 357 -28.85 -19.93 0.42
N TYR A 358 -29.25 -19.48 -0.78
CA TYR A 358 -30.66 -19.50 -1.17
C TYR A 358 -31.12 -20.78 -1.82
N LEU A 359 -30.30 -21.39 -2.70
CA LEU A 359 -30.67 -22.67 -3.32
C LEU A 359 -30.94 -23.77 -2.29
N PRO A 360 -30.12 -23.98 -1.23
CA PRO A 360 -30.44 -24.98 -0.21
C PRO A 360 -31.77 -24.70 0.51
N ARG A 361 -32.07 -23.42 0.79
CA ARG A 361 -33.36 -23.03 1.39
C ARG A 361 -34.54 -23.26 0.46
N LEU A 362 -34.38 -23.00 -0.84
CA LEU A 362 -35.38 -23.24 -1.87
C LEU A 362 -35.61 -24.74 -2.14
N GLN A 363 -34.57 -25.55 -2.01
CA GLN A 363 -34.66 -27.01 -2.08
C GLN A 363 -35.46 -27.58 -0.88
N ALA A 364 -35.24 -27.04 0.31
CA ALA A 364 -35.98 -27.41 1.51
C ALA A 364 -37.44 -26.88 1.48
N ASN A 365 -37.64 -25.66 1.01
CA ASN A 365 -38.95 -25.04 0.84
C ASN A 365 -38.95 -24.10 -0.37
N ARG A 366 -39.67 -24.46 -1.43
CA ARG A 366 -39.73 -23.69 -2.69
C ARG A 366 -40.19 -22.24 -2.52
N HIS A 367 -40.94 -21.93 -1.46
CA HIS A 367 -41.43 -20.60 -1.15
C HIS A 367 -40.53 -19.83 -0.17
N ALA A 368 -39.41 -20.40 0.27
CA ALA A 368 -38.42 -19.69 1.07
C ALA A 368 -37.92 -18.42 0.36
N VAL A 369 -37.46 -17.41 1.12
CA VAL A 369 -36.97 -16.12 0.58
C VAL A 369 -37.95 -15.45 -0.40
N GLY A 370 -39.25 -15.45 -0.08
CA GLY A 370 -40.35 -14.95 -0.92
C GLY A 370 -40.19 -13.55 -1.50
N HIS A 371 -39.40 -12.69 -0.86
CA HIS A 371 -39.07 -11.33 -1.29
C HIS A 371 -38.12 -11.26 -2.52
N LEU A 372 -37.57 -12.39 -2.98
CA LEU A 372 -36.69 -12.47 -4.14
C LEU A 372 -37.40 -13.04 -5.37
N ASP A 373 -37.28 -12.36 -6.51
CA ASP A 373 -37.65 -12.91 -7.81
C ASP A 373 -36.65 -13.98 -8.24
N VAL A 374 -37.14 -15.09 -8.82
CA VAL A 374 -36.32 -16.04 -9.56
C VAL A 374 -36.38 -15.68 -11.04
N VAL A 375 -35.23 -15.48 -11.66
CA VAL A 375 -35.11 -14.86 -12.99
C VAL A 375 -34.30 -15.75 -13.93
N ASP A 376 -34.78 -15.95 -15.15
CA ASP A 376 -34.06 -16.72 -16.18
C ASP A 376 -32.90 -15.94 -16.85
N GLY A 377 -32.27 -16.56 -17.85
CA GLY A 377 -31.20 -15.95 -18.64
C GLY A 377 -31.65 -14.72 -19.43
N ALA A 378 -32.91 -14.68 -19.86
CA ALA A 378 -33.52 -13.58 -20.62
C ALA A 378 -34.02 -12.42 -19.73
N GLY A 379 -34.08 -12.62 -18.41
CA GLY A 379 -34.52 -11.60 -17.45
C GLY A 379 -35.98 -11.73 -17.02
N ASN A 380 -36.68 -12.77 -17.46
CA ASN A 380 -38.08 -13.03 -17.10
C ASN A 380 -38.18 -13.60 -15.69
N VAL A 381 -39.18 -13.14 -14.93
CA VAL A 381 -39.50 -13.74 -13.63
C VAL A 381 -40.20 -15.06 -13.86
N ILE A 382 -39.62 -16.14 -13.34
CA ILE A 382 -40.18 -17.49 -13.45
C ILE A 382 -40.97 -17.79 -12.17
N PRO A 383 -42.27 -18.14 -12.28
CA PRO A 383 -43.03 -18.59 -11.13
C PRO A 383 -42.35 -19.77 -10.47
N ARG A 384 -42.14 -19.68 -9.17
CA ARG A 384 -41.48 -20.74 -8.37
C ARG A 384 -42.19 -22.08 -8.50
N ASP A 385 -43.50 -22.04 -8.77
CA ASP A 385 -44.31 -23.23 -8.98
C ASP A 385 -43.92 -24.06 -10.21
N ARG A 386 -43.22 -23.44 -11.16
CA ARG A 386 -42.72 -24.08 -12.38
C ARG A 386 -41.29 -24.62 -12.23
N ILE A 387 -40.68 -24.49 -11.05
CA ILE A 387 -39.30 -24.91 -10.80
C ILE A 387 -39.28 -26.00 -9.73
N ASP A 388 -38.64 -27.13 -10.04
CA ASP A 388 -38.26 -28.14 -9.06
C ASP A 388 -36.81 -27.92 -8.63
N PHE A 389 -36.63 -27.13 -7.55
CA PHE A 389 -35.31 -26.72 -7.06
C PHE A 389 -34.40 -27.89 -6.68
N ARG A 390 -34.98 -29.04 -6.31
CA ARG A 390 -34.25 -30.24 -5.89
C ARG A 390 -33.45 -30.90 -7.04
N LYS A 391 -33.79 -30.59 -8.29
CA LYS A 391 -33.08 -31.11 -9.49
C LYS A 391 -31.77 -30.38 -9.80
N TYR A 392 -31.50 -29.26 -9.12
CA TYR A 392 -30.34 -28.43 -9.41
C TYR A 392 -29.26 -28.55 -8.34
N THR A 393 -28.01 -28.37 -8.76
CA THR A 393 -26.85 -28.19 -7.90
C THR A 393 -26.33 -26.76 -8.03
N ALA A 394 -25.35 -26.39 -7.21
CA ALA A 394 -24.67 -25.10 -7.37
C ALA A 394 -24.07 -24.90 -8.77
N ARG A 395 -23.68 -25.99 -9.46
CA ARG A 395 -23.17 -25.95 -10.83
C ARG A 395 -24.29 -25.82 -11.86
N THR A 396 -25.42 -26.50 -11.67
CA THR A 396 -26.46 -26.64 -12.71
C THR A 396 -27.64 -25.68 -12.56
N PHE A 397 -27.77 -24.94 -11.44
CA PHE A 397 -28.89 -24.01 -11.23
C PHE A 397 -28.85 -22.85 -12.24
N PRO A 398 -29.76 -22.75 -13.22
CA PRO A 398 -29.62 -21.82 -14.35
C PRO A 398 -30.17 -20.42 -14.07
N TYR A 399 -30.85 -20.25 -12.93
CA TYR A 399 -31.54 -19.00 -12.60
C TYR A 399 -30.66 -18.05 -11.80
N ARG A 400 -30.99 -16.75 -11.92
CA ARG A 400 -30.52 -15.66 -11.07
C ARG A 400 -31.59 -15.29 -10.06
N MET A 401 -31.20 -14.62 -8.99
CA MET A 401 -32.14 -14.07 -8.02
C MET A 401 -31.99 -12.56 -7.93
N ARG A 402 -33.11 -11.86 -7.75
CA ARG A 402 -33.15 -10.40 -7.68
C ARG A 402 -34.14 -9.93 -6.61
N GLN A 403 -33.74 -8.95 -5.81
CA GLN A 403 -34.64 -8.17 -4.97
C GLN A 403 -34.98 -6.86 -5.69
N LYS A 404 -36.26 -6.49 -5.71
CA LYS A 404 -36.71 -5.18 -6.20
C LYS A 404 -36.39 -4.09 -5.18
N PRO A 405 -36.39 -2.80 -5.57
CA PRO A 405 -36.29 -1.71 -4.61
C PRO A 405 -37.43 -1.77 -3.58
N SER A 406 -37.07 -1.69 -2.30
CA SER A 406 -37.99 -1.76 -1.15
C SER A 406 -37.25 -1.35 0.13
N ASP A 407 -37.98 -1.08 1.22
CA ASP A 407 -37.39 -0.69 2.51
C ASP A 407 -36.59 -1.83 3.17
N ASP A 408 -36.90 -3.08 2.83
CA ASP A 408 -36.19 -4.29 3.28
C ASP A 408 -35.12 -4.78 2.28
N ASN A 409 -34.82 -3.99 1.24
CA ASN A 409 -33.81 -4.33 0.24
C ASN A 409 -32.43 -4.48 0.88
N ALA A 410 -31.71 -5.58 0.59
CA ALA A 410 -30.40 -5.85 1.18
C ALA A 410 -29.32 -4.78 0.87
N LEU A 411 -29.52 -3.97 -0.18
CA LEU A 411 -28.69 -2.82 -0.54
C LEU A 411 -29.20 -1.48 0.02
N GLY A 412 -30.30 -1.49 0.76
CA GLY A 412 -30.96 -0.30 1.31
C GLY A 412 -31.36 0.70 0.23
N GLN A 413 -31.26 1.99 0.55
CA GLN A 413 -31.74 3.08 -0.30
C GLN A 413 -30.74 3.52 -1.39
N VAL A 414 -29.44 3.22 -1.24
CA VAL A 414 -28.41 3.67 -2.18
C VAL A 414 -27.21 2.72 -2.22
N LYS A 415 -26.65 2.52 -3.42
CA LYS A 415 -25.34 1.89 -3.65
C LYS A 415 -24.40 2.83 -4.39
N PHE A 416 -23.11 2.78 -4.07
CA PHE A 416 -22.04 3.64 -4.57
C PHE A 416 -21.08 2.81 -5.42
N MET A 417 -20.96 3.16 -6.70
CA MET A 417 -20.36 2.29 -7.70
C MET A 417 -19.00 2.82 -8.17
N PHE A 418 -17.97 2.01 -7.89
CA PHE A 418 -16.62 2.13 -8.42
C PHE A 418 -16.29 0.82 -9.15
N PRO A 419 -16.67 0.67 -10.44
CA PRO A 419 -16.61 -0.60 -11.16
C PRO A 419 -15.24 -1.28 -11.05
N ASN A 420 -15.22 -2.56 -10.70
CA ASN A 420 -13.99 -3.33 -10.45
C ASN A 420 -14.22 -4.83 -10.72
N PRO A 421 -13.16 -5.62 -10.96
CA PRO A 421 -13.29 -7.04 -11.28
C PRO A 421 -13.74 -7.93 -10.11
N TRP A 422 -13.78 -7.41 -8.88
CA TRP A 422 -14.11 -8.18 -7.67
C TRP A 422 -15.57 -7.99 -7.22
N ASN A 423 -16.36 -7.20 -7.97
CA ASN A 423 -17.76 -6.88 -7.65
C ASN A 423 -17.96 -6.27 -6.25
N ILE A 424 -16.98 -5.47 -5.79
CA ILE A 424 -17.06 -4.77 -4.51
C ILE A 424 -17.68 -3.38 -4.71
N TYR A 425 -18.54 -2.95 -3.81
CA TYR A 425 -19.11 -1.61 -3.80
C TYR A 425 -19.48 -1.20 -2.37
N LEU A 426 -19.73 0.10 -2.18
CA LEU A 426 -20.28 0.64 -0.94
C LEU A 426 -21.81 0.67 -1.07
N HIS A 427 -22.56 0.37 -0.02
CA HIS A 427 -24.02 0.43 -0.08
C HIS A 427 -24.69 0.61 1.29
N ASP A 428 -25.95 1.01 1.27
CA ASP A 428 -26.82 1.03 2.44
C ASP A 428 -27.23 -0.40 2.86
N THR A 429 -27.84 -0.56 4.03
CA THR A 429 -28.33 -1.82 4.58
C THR A 429 -29.50 -1.58 5.53
N PRO A 430 -30.55 -2.42 5.52
CA PRO A 430 -31.61 -2.36 6.51
C PRO A 430 -31.11 -2.81 7.90
N THR A 431 -30.05 -3.61 7.95
CA THR A 431 -29.44 -4.12 9.19
C THR A 431 -28.56 -3.09 9.92
N LYS A 432 -29.17 -2.00 10.43
CA LYS A 432 -28.44 -0.88 11.06
C LYS A 432 -27.74 -1.21 12.39
N HIS A 433 -28.25 -2.19 13.15
CA HIS A 433 -27.69 -2.54 14.47
C HIS A 433 -26.22 -3.01 14.42
N LEU A 434 -25.75 -3.52 13.27
CA LEU A 434 -24.36 -3.96 13.10
C LEU A 434 -23.35 -2.81 13.24
N PHE A 435 -23.76 -1.57 13.00
CA PHE A 435 -22.87 -0.42 13.17
C PHE A 435 -22.55 -0.15 14.64
N ASN A 436 -23.29 -0.69 15.61
CA ASN A 436 -23.01 -0.54 17.03
C ASN A 436 -22.00 -1.56 17.57
N GLN A 437 -21.55 -2.51 16.74
CA GLN A 437 -20.57 -3.52 17.13
C GLN A 437 -19.14 -2.97 17.10
N SER A 438 -18.29 -3.46 18.01
CA SER A 438 -16.87 -3.14 18.05
C SER A 438 -16.12 -3.72 16.85
N SER A 439 -16.33 -5.01 16.57
CA SER A 439 -15.93 -5.68 15.32
C SER A 439 -17.07 -5.63 14.31
N ARG A 440 -16.81 -5.23 13.06
CA ARG A 440 -17.83 -5.05 12.01
C ARG A 440 -17.51 -5.84 10.73
N ALA A 441 -16.92 -7.02 10.87
CA ALA A 441 -16.65 -7.96 9.77
C ALA A 441 -17.80 -8.98 9.62
N TYR A 442 -18.90 -8.58 8.96
CA TYR A 442 -20.13 -9.39 8.86
C TYR A 442 -20.68 -9.56 7.44
N SER A 443 -20.13 -8.87 6.43
CA SER A 443 -20.63 -8.91 5.06
C SER A 443 -20.02 -10.05 4.24
N HIS A 444 -20.50 -10.21 3.00
CA HIS A 444 -19.94 -11.13 2.00
C HIS A 444 -18.93 -10.42 1.07
N GLY A 445 -18.15 -9.48 1.62
CA GLY A 445 -17.09 -8.74 0.93
C GLY A 445 -17.42 -7.27 0.63
N CYS A 446 -18.66 -6.96 0.24
CA CYS A 446 -19.10 -5.56 0.01
C CYS A 446 -19.11 -4.73 1.30
N ILE A 447 -19.06 -3.41 1.17
CA ILE A 447 -18.94 -2.50 2.32
C ILE A 447 -20.30 -1.85 2.59
N ARG A 448 -20.88 -2.12 3.76
CA ARG A 448 -22.12 -1.46 4.18
C ARG A 448 -21.80 -0.16 4.90
N VAL A 449 -22.55 0.90 4.62
CA VAL A 449 -22.30 2.26 5.10
C VAL A 449 -23.33 2.65 6.16
N GLY A 450 -22.85 3.19 7.30
CA GLY A 450 -23.69 3.59 8.42
C GLY A 450 -24.58 4.79 8.13
N ARG A 451 -24.00 5.83 7.51
CA ARG A 451 -24.67 7.08 7.10
C ARG A 451 -24.67 7.24 5.56
N PRO A 452 -25.40 6.40 4.81
CA PRO A 452 -25.29 6.38 3.36
C PRO A 452 -25.95 7.58 2.69
N VAL A 453 -27.04 8.13 3.24
CA VAL A 453 -27.67 9.35 2.68
C VAL A 453 -26.72 10.55 2.83
N ASP A 454 -26.13 10.73 4.02
CA ASP A 454 -25.13 11.78 4.23
C ASP A 454 -23.91 11.61 3.31
N LEU A 455 -23.43 10.36 3.12
CA LEU A 455 -22.36 10.08 2.17
C LEU A 455 -22.75 10.48 0.73
N ALA A 456 -24.00 10.23 0.33
CA ALA A 456 -24.49 10.62 -0.98
C ALA A 456 -24.52 12.15 -1.16
N HIS A 457 -25.00 12.88 -0.15
CA HIS A 457 -24.99 14.35 -0.16
C HIS A 457 -23.56 14.89 -0.26
N GLU A 458 -22.66 14.39 0.58
CA GLU A 458 -21.26 14.80 0.55
C GLU A 458 -20.59 14.50 -0.79
N LEU A 459 -20.83 13.34 -1.39
CA LEU A 459 -20.28 13.03 -2.72
C LEU A 459 -20.82 13.94 -3.83
N LEU A 460 -22.05 14.43 -3.73
CA LEU A 460 -22.67 15.34 -4.70
C LEU A 460 -22.30 16.82 -4.48
N LYS A 461 -21.80 17.16 -3.28
CA LYS A 461 -21.38 18.53 -2.94
C LYS A 461 -20.33 19.05 -3.92
N GLY A 462 -20.55 20.27 -4.40
CA GLY A 462 -19.70 20.91 -5.42
C GLY A 462 -19.89 20.39 -6.86
N GLN A 463 -20.71 19.35 -7.06
CA GLN A 463 -21.01 18.79 -8.39
C GLN A 463 -22.41 19.17 -8.88
N VAL A 464 -23.32 19.50 -7.97
CA VAL A 464 -24.70 19.95 -8.24
C VAL A 464 -25.06 21.10 -7.29
N GLU A 465 -26.06 21.91 -7.67
CA GLU A 465 -26.48 23.08 -6.87
C GLU A 465 -27.06 22.70 -5.50
N SER A 466 -27.88 21.64 -5.44
CA SER A 466 -28.48 21.14 -4.20
C SER A 466 -28.39 19.61 -4.12
N PRO A 467 -27.35 19.07 -3.46
CA PRO A 467 -27.17 17.64 -3.22
C PRO A 467 -28.39 16.95 -2.62
N GLU A 468 -28.98 17.56 -1.58
CA GLU A 468 -30.12 17.04 -0.84
C GLU A 468 -31.37 16.98 -1.72
N ALA A 469 -31.66 18.03 -2.49
CA ALA A 469 -32.82 18.07 -3.37
C ALA A 469 -32.70 17.05 -4.51
N VAL A 470 -31.51 16.92 -5.10
CA VAL A 470 -31.23 15.92 -6.15
C VAL A 470 -31.42 14.51 -5.63
N PHE A 471 -30.86 14.20 -4.46
CA PHE A 471 -30.99 12.88 -3.84
C PHE A 471 -32.44 12.58 -3.42
N ALA A 472 -33.10 13.53 -2.74
CA ALA A 472 -34.49 13.38 -2.30
C ALA A 472 -35.45 13.17 -3.48
N LYS A 473 -35.24 13.86 -4.61
CA LYS A 473 -36.01 13.65 -5.84
C LYS A 473 -35.83 12.24 -6.38
N ALA A 474 -34.59 11.74 -6.42
CA ALA A 474 -34.30 10.38 -6.86
C ALA A 474 -34.94 9.33 -5.93
N LEU A 475 -34.85 9.55 -4.62
CA LEU A 475 -35.44 8.68 -3.61
C LEU A 475 -36.97 8.63 -3.72
N LYS A 476 -37.64 9.80 -3.76
CA LYS A 476 -39.10 9.94 -3.88
C LYS A 476 -39.67 9.29 -5.14
N SER A 477 -38.87 9.13 -6.19
CA SER A 477 -39.33 8.46 -7.42
C SER A 477 -39.72 6.99 -7.20
N GLY A 478 -39.20 6.33 -6.16
CA GLY A 478 -39.35 4.89 -5.92
C GLY A 478 -38.72 4.01 -7.02
N ARG A 479 -38.10 4.62 -8.03
CA ARG A 479 -37.52 3.96 -9.19
C ARG A 479 -36.00 3.97 -9.05
N GLU A 480 -35.38 2.90 -9.54
CA GLU A 480 -33.92 2.83 -9.64
C GLU A 480 -33.39 4.00 -10.47
N THR A 481 -32.62 4.88 -9.83
CA THR A 481 -32.17 6.15 -10.40
C THR A 481 -30.67 6.28 -10.26
N TYR A 482 -29.99 6.62 -11.36
CA TYR A 482 -28.54 6.78 -11.41
C TYR A 482 -28.16 8.25 -11.28
N LEU A 483 -27.28 8.56 -10.33
CA LEU A 483 -26.69 9.89 -10.16
C LEU A 483 -25.19 9.78 -10.44
N ASN A 484 -24.74 10.41 -11.53
CA ASN A 484 -23.33 10.37 -11.94
C ASN A 484 -22.49 11.36 -11.13
N LEU A 485 -21.26 10.96 -10.80
CA LEU A 485 -20.27 11.84 -10.18
C LEU A 485 -19.38 12.46 -11.26
N ARG A 486 -19.28 13.79 -11.26
CA ARG A 486 -18.49 14.60 -12.17
C ARG A 486 -17.79 15.73 -11.37
N PRO A 487 -16.46 15.66 -11.17
CA PRO A 487 -15.59 14.56 -11.56
C PRO A 487 -15.87 13.27 -10.76
N PRO A 488 -15.55 12.09 -11.32
CA PRO A 488 -15.53 10.84 -10.56
C PRO A 488 -14.57 10.92 -9.35
N VAL A 489 -14.88 10.20 -8.27
CA VAL A 489 -14.17 10.33 -6.99
C VAL A 489 -13.33 9.07 -6.71
N PRO A 490 -12.00 9.15 -6.52
CA PRO A 490 -11.18 8.00 -6.14
C PRO A 490 -11.67 7.35 -4.84
N VAL A 491 -11.56 6.03 -4.76
CA VAL A 491 -11.88 5.21 -3.59
C VAL A 491 -10.69 4.32 -3.29
N HIS A 492 -10.18 4.43 -2.07
CA HIS A 492 -9.08 3.60 -1.58
C HIS A 492 -9.60 2.66 -0.49
N LEU A 493 -9.67 1.36 -0.80
CA LEU A 493 -9.87 0.33 0.22
C LEU A 493 -8.49 -0.09 0.73
N VAL A 494 -8.21 0.27 1.98
CA VAL A 494 -6.88 0.12 2.59
C VAL A 494 -6.96 -0.69 3.87
N TYR A 495 -5.81 -1.19 4.32
CA TYR A 495 -5.72 -2.00 5.51
C TYR A 495 -4.53 -1.51 6.35
N PHE A 496 -4.80 -0.60 7.29
CA PHE A 496 -3.78 -0.11 8.22
C PHE A 496 -4.18 -0.51 9.64
N THR A 497 -3.37 -1.35 10.28
CA THR A 497 -3.52 -1.66 11.72
C THR A 497 -2.81 -0.64 12.62
N ALA A 498 -1.97 0.21 12.06
CA ALA A 498 -1.39 1.40 12.69
C ALA A 498 -1.52 2.59 11.73
N PHE A 499 -2.18 3.67 12.15
CA PHE A 499 -2.37 4.86 11.31
C PHE A 499 -2.50 6.12 12.17
N PRO A 500 -1.92 7.26 11.75
CA PRO A 500 -2.09 8.50 12.48
C PRO A 500 -3.54 8.99 12.44
N ASP A 501 -4.01 9.52 13.56
CA ASP A 501 -5.21 10.36 13.59
C ASP A 501 -4.89 11.80 13.18
N GLN A 502 -5.89 12.67 13.27
CA GLN A 502 -5.78 14.10 12.90
C GLN A 502 -4.76 14.87 13.75
N THR A 503 -4.36 14.35 14.92
CA THR A 503 -3.33 14.94 15.79
C THR A 503 -1.93 14.39 15.51
N GLY A 504 -1.81 13.39 14.63
CA GLY A 504 -0.58 12.67 14.35
C GLY A 504 -0.28 11.54 15.35
N GLN A 505 -1.16 11.26 16.31
CA GLN A 505 -1.01 10.11 17.20
C GLN A 505 -1.36 8.82 16.45
N ILE A 506 -0.51 7.80 16.60
CA ILE A 506 -0.70 6.51 15.93
C ILE A 506 -1.79 5.72 16.66
N ARG A 507 -2.96 5.60 16.02
CA ARG A 507 -4.03 4.71 16.46
C ARG A 507 -3.76 3.29 15.98
N ARG A 508 -4.15 2.32 16.80
CA ARG A 508 -4.01 0.89 16.49
C ARG A 508 -5.35 0.19 16.35
N PHE A 509 -5.39 -0.77 15.44
CA PHE A 509 -6.56 -1.59 15.14
C PHE A 509 -6.16 -3.07 15.10
N PRO A 510 -7.08 -4.01 15.41
CA PRO A 510 -6.78 -5.43 15.30
C PRO A 510 -6.49 -5.85 13.85
N ASP A 511 -5.55 -6.78 13.66
CA ASP A 511 -5.26 -7.41 12.37
C ASP A 511 -6.33 -8.46 12.00
N ILE A 512 -7.55 -7.99 11.73
CA ILE A 512 -8.76 -8.83 11.57
C ILE A 512 -8.71 -9.86 10.45
N TYR A 513 -7.86 -9.69 9.43
CA TYR A 513 -7.60 -10.63 8.33
C TYR A 513 -6.18 -11.24 8.38
N GLY A 514 -5.35 -10.92 9.37
CA GLY A 514 -3.99 -11.45 9.48
C GLY A 514 -3.00 -10.97 8.42
N ARG A 515 -3.33 -9.90 7.68
CA ARG A 515 -2.54 -9.43 6.53
C ARG A 515 -1.26 -8.72 6.97
N ASP A 516 -1.30 -8.00 8.08
CA ASP A 516 -0.12 -7.28 8.56
C ASP A 516 0.96 -8.25 9.08
N ALA A 517 0.55 -9.36 9.69
CA ALA A 517 1.48 -10.44 10.03
C ALA A 517 2.23 -11.00 8.80
N LEU A 518 1.52 -11.21 7.68
CA LEU A 518 2.12 -11.69 6.43
C LEU A 518 3.06 -10.65 5.79
N VAL A 519 2.65 -9.38 5.77
CA VAL A 519 3.48 -8.28 5.24
C VAL A 519 4.73 -8.09 6.09
N HIS A 520 4.60 -8.11 7.42
CA HIS A 520 5.75 -8.01 8.32
C HIS A 520 6.73 -9.17 8.11
N ALA A 521 6.25 -10.42 8.04
CA ALA A 521 7.11 -11.57 7.77
C ALA A 521 7.84 -11.46 6.43
N ALA A 522 7.17 -10.95 5.39
CA ALA A 522 7.79 -10.70 4.09
C ALA A 522 8.86 -9.59 4.14
N LEU A 523 8.63 -8.51 4.91
CA LEU A 523 9.62 -7.45 5.13
C LEU A 523 10.87 -7.98 5.87
N VAL A 524 10.68 -8.79 6.92
CA VAL A 524 11.79 -9.43 7.65
C VAL A 524 12.60 -10.31 6.71
N LYS A 525 11.93 -11.16 5.93
CA LYS A 525 12.60 -12.01 4.93
C LYS A 525 13.38 -11.18 3.92
N ALA A 526 12.78 -10.14 3.34
CA ALA A 526 13.46 -9.28 2.39
C ALA A 526 14.68 -8.58 3.00
N GLY A 527 14.62 -8.19 4.28
CA GLY A 527 15.75 -7.66 5.03
C GLY A 527 16.88 -8.67 5.23
N LEU A 528 16.56 -9.92 5.56
CA LEU A 528 17.52 -11.01 5.74
C LEU A 528 18.18 -11.44 4.41
N ASP A 529 17.38 -11.62 3.36
CA ASP A 529 17.89 -11.97 2.02
C ASP A 529 18.84 -10.89 1.50
N SER A 530 18.58 -9.62 1.84
CA SER A 530 19.46 -8.50 1.51
C SER A 530 20.78 -8.49 2.29
N ALA A 531 20.85 -9.19 3.44
CA ALA A 531 22.08 -9.35 4.22
C ALA A 531 22.87 -10.60 3.82
N ALA A 532 22.19 -11.66 3.37
CA ALA A 532 22.80 -12.95 3.02
C ALA A 532 23.27 -13.06 1.56
N GLY A 533 22.72 -12.27 0.64
CA GLY A 533 22.94 -12.44 -0.80
C GLY A 533 24.33 -12.08 -1.36
N ASP A 534 25.35 -11.83 -0.54
CA ASP A 534 26.69 -11.37 -0.98
C ASP A 534 27.82 -11.79 0.00
N GLU A 535 27.75 -12.99 0.61
CA GLU A 535 28.95 -13.83 0.87
C GLU A 535 29.09 -14.82 -0.30
#